data_AF-A0A914WT68-F1
#
_entry.id   AF-A0A914WT68-F1
#
_cell.length_a   1.000
_cell.length_b   1.000
_cell.length_c   1.000
_cell.angle_alpha   90.00
_cell.angle_beta   90.00
_cell.angle_gamma   90.00
#
_symmetry.space_group_name_H-M   'P 1'
#
loop_
_entity.id
_entity.type
_entity.pdbx_description
1 polymer ?
#
loop_
_entity_poly.entity_id
_entity_poly.type
_entity_poly.pdbx_seq_one_letter_code
_entity_poly.pdbx_strand_id
1 'polypeptide(L)'
;MMCSVQRRSCLLLSTTRRYSAWIAAKKQSKAGGSQAQQQQQRPEPTDVGRLFSDERVQGLLHKLTGVSVDKTFANKRISQAERPHYALMSVQEIERTREAMTKDALERLQMVPFVEPRDSRPEILSDDKEIAGFDKNKFVFTDITFDVTNRERTVVVREPDGVLRTATPEERDRMNRVYFERPYSPPFPPGVFSDSALTEALNSDKHEFVLDWACWYYEPDNPEFVNVARTVYDHADKFKKYDLLWATRHYGGLVFYLVLNHRIDGVLEHYAEQKKASEAADLIRLYRTAFTDWRKAIKTGDSDVQIIQDYVEQYCSPQSKLSSFLQGIAPELALGSQRSPQGPRKTPPSSRKPRPPNKGDGNKK
;
A
#
# COMPACT_ATOMS: atom_id res chain seq x y z
N MET A 1 -54.33 -17.69 12.31
CA MET A 1 -53.26 -18.70 12.12
C MET A 1 -52.04 -17.99 11.55
N MET A 2 -51.07 -17.66 12.39
CA MET A 2 -49.81 -17.04 11.98
C MET A 2 -48.77 -18.15 11.78
N CYS A 3 -48.20 -18.24 10.58
CA CYS A 3 -47.14 -19.19 10.27
C CYS A 3 -45.81 -18.43 10.26
N SER A 4 -45.01 -18.65 11.30
CA SER A 4 -43.67 -18.09 11.47
C SER A 4 -42.67 -18.82 10.57
N VAL A 5 -42.09 -18.13 9.60
CA VAL A 5 -40.99 -18.65 8.79
C VAL A 5 -39.69 -18.50 9.59
N GLN A 6 -39.22 -19.61 10.16
CA GLN A 6 -37.93 -19.73 10.83
C GLN A 6 -36.79 -19.39 9.84
N ARG A 7 -36.06 -18.29 10.09
CA ARG A 7 -34.76 -18.02 9.47
C ARG A 7 -33.76 -19.08 9.94
N ARG A 8 -33.40 -20.03 9.08
CA ARG A 8 -32.25 -20.89 9.30
C ARG A 8 -30.99 -20.08 9.02
N SER A 9 -30.27 -19.75 10.08
CA SER A 9 -28.89 -19.28 10.04
C SER A 9 -28.05 -20.36 9.36
N CYS A 10 -27.67 -20.11 8.11
CA CYS A 10 -26.72 -20.94 7.39
C CYS A 10 -25.32 -20.51 7.85
N LEU A 11 -24.77 -21.25 8.81
CA LEU A 11 -23.36 -21.17 9.17
C LEU A 11 -22.55 -21.57 7.93
N LEU A 12 -22.00 -20.56 7.25
CA LEU A 12 -21.07 -20.70 6.14
C LEU A 12 -19.86 -21.52 6.59
N LEU A 13 -19.79 -22.76 6.13
CA LEU A 13 -18.56 -23.54 6.11
C LEU A 13 -17.67 -22.98 5.00
N SER A 14 -16.97 -21.88 5.30
CA SER A 14 -15.91 -21.35 4.45
C SER A 14 -14.74 -22.34 4.46
N THR A 15 -14.60 -23.09 3.37
CA THR A 15 -13.42 -23.93 3.14
C THR A 15 -12.20 -23.02 2.92
N THR A 16 -11.47 -22.85 4.02
CA THR A 16 -10.21 -22.13 4.23
C THR A 16 -9.21 -22.24 3.08
N ARG A 17 -8.89 -21.11 2.44
CA ARG A 17 -7.49 -20.88 2.05
C ARG A 17 -6.67 -20.91 3.33
N ARG A 18 -5.75 -21.86 3.45
CA ARG A 18 -4.93 -22.04 4.68
C ARG A 18 -3.89 -20.93 4.86
N TYR A 19 -3.71 -20.07 3.86
CA TYR A 19 -2.80 -18.92 3.89
C TYR A 19 -3.47 -17.76 3.15
N SER A 20 -3.30 -16.54 3.69
CA SER A 20 -3.72 -15.31 3.00
C SER A 20 -3.13 -15.31 1.60
N ALA A 21 -3.89 -14.79 0.64
CA ALA A 21 -3.43 -14.72 -0.75
C ALA A 21 -2.06 -14.01 -0.81
N TRP A 22 -1.87 -12.97 -0.01
CA TRP A 22 -0.67 -12.13 0.04
C TRP A 22 0.59 -12.82 0.57
N ILE A 23 0.46 -14.00 1.19
CA ILE A 23 1.56 -14.76 1.77
C ILE A 23 1.95 -15.88 0.80
N ALA A 24 3.22 -15.89 0.39
CA ALA A 24 3.76 -16.97 -0.40
C ALA A 24 3.75 -18.27 0.43
N ALA A 25 3.06 -19.30 -0.07
CA ALA A 25 3.10 -20.60 0.55
C ALA A 25 4.55 -21.12 0.58
N LYS A 26 5.13 -21.34 1.77
CA LYS A 26 6.45 -21.98 1.89
C LYS A 26 6.38 -23.34 1.19
N LYS A 27 7.07 -23.50 0.05
CA LYS A 27 7.31 -24.81 -0.56
C LYS A 27 8.12 -25.62 0.46
N GLN A 28 7.48 -26.53 1.16
CA GLN A 28 8.19 -27.54 1.93
C GLN A 28 9.01 -28.37 0.94
N SER A 29 10.32 -28.13 0.89
CA SER A 29 11.24 -29.05 0.21
C SER A 29 11.19 -30.38 0.96
N LYS A 30 10.68 -31.43 0.31
CA LYS A 30 10.84 -32.80 0.79
C LYS A 30 12.32 -33.18 0.66
N ALA A 31 13.10 -32.90 1.69
CA ALA A 31 14.37 -33.58 1.95
C ALA A 31 14.15 -34.43 3.21
N GLY A 32 14.33 -35.75 3.07
CA GLY A 32 13.99 -36.73 4.08
C GLY A 32 14.86 -36.67 5.35
N GLY A 33 14.30 -37.18 6.45
CA GLY A 33 15.07 -37.48 7.66
C GLY A 33 14.30 -37.28 8.95
N SER A 34 13.73 -38.38 9.46
CA SER A 34 13.57 -38.74 10.89
C SER A 34 12.70 -37.86 11.81
N GLN A 35 11.71 -38.52 12.39
CA GLN A 35 10.78 -38.03 13.38
C GLN A 35 11.49 -37.45 14.62
N ALA A 36 11.20 -36.19 14.93
CA ALA A 36 11.19 -35.66 16.28
C ALA A 36 9.95 -34.78 16.42
N GLN A 37 9.05 -35.18 17.30
CA GLN A 37 7.80 -34.48 17.60
C GLN A 37 8.13 -33.12 18.23
N GLN A 38 8.14 -32.07 17.42
CA GLN A 38 7.81 -30.73 17.87
C GLN A 38 6.42 -30.43 17.35
N GLN A 39 5.46 -30.30 18.26
CA GLN A 39 4.16 -29.69 18.01
C GLN A 39 4.40 -28.25 17.51
N GLN A 40 4.61 -28.10 16.21
CA GLN A 40 4.55 -26.80 15.55
C GLN A 40 3.10 -26.33 15.64
N GLN A 41 2.88 -25.32 16.49
CA GLN A 41 1.62 -24.60 16.58
C GLN A 41 1.20 -24.19 15.17
N ARG A 42 -0.04 -24.53 14.78
CA ARG A 42 -0.61 -24.14 13.50
C ARG A 42 -0.56 -22.61 13.39
N PRO A 43 -0.03 -22.02 12.31
CA PRO A 43 -0.19 -20.60 12.11
C PRO A 43 -1.69 -20.35 11.88
N GLU A 44 -2.32 -19.62 12.79
CA GLU A 44 -3.67 -19.08 12.61
C GLU A 44 -3.69 -18.23 11.32
N PRO A 45 -4.82 -18.19 10.59
CA PRO A 45 -4.93 -17.34 9.42
C PRO A 45 -4.78 -15.86 9.85
N THR A 46 -3.62 -15.27 9.56
CA THR A 46 -3.38 -13.85 9.83
C THR A 46 -4.33 -13.02 8.96
N ASP A 47 -5.26 -12.32 9.59
CA ASP A 47 -6.10 -11.33 8.93
C ASP A 47 -5.25 -10.12 8.53
N VAL A 48 -4.77 -10.16 7.29
CA VAL A 48 -3.89 -9.13 6.71
C VAL A 48 -4.57 -7.77 6.65
N GLY A 49 -5.88 -7.72 6.45
CA GLY A 49 -6.62 -6.46 6.32
C GLY A 49 -6.74 -5.74 7.65
N ARG A 50 -7.01 -6.50 8.72
CA ARG A 50 -7.00 -5.96 10.08
C ARG A 50 -5.62 -5.50 10.51
N LEU A 51 -4.57 -6.26 10.19
CA LEU A 51 -3.20 -5.86 10.52
C LEU A 51 -2.77 -4.59 9.77
N PHE A 52 -3.14 -4.47 8.50
CA PHE A 52 -2.85 -3.26 7.73
C PHE A 52 -3.59 -2.05 8.28
N SER A 53 -4.82 -2.22 8.76
CA SER A 53 -5.67 -1.12 9.26
C SER A 53 -5.29 -0.61 10.66
N ASP A 54 -4.36 -1.28 11.37
CA ASP A 54 -3.89 -0.84 12.68
C ASP A 54 -3.19 0.53 12.58
N GLU A 55 -3.57 1.47 13.45
CA GLU A 55 -3.01 2.82 13.53
C GLU A 55 -1.49 2.81 13.72
N ARG A 56 -0.97 1.83 14.47
CA ARG A 56 0.48 1.70 14.70
C ARG A 56 1.22 1.32 13.41
N VAL A 57 0.64 0.40 12.65
CA VAL A 57 1.18 -0.06 11.37
C VAL A 57 1.10 1.06 10.34
N GLN A 58 -0.06 1.71 10.21
CA GLN A 58 -0.24 2.85 9.32
C GLN A 58 0.71 4.01 9.66
N GLY A 59 0.89 4.33 10.95
CA GLY A 59 1.82 5.37 11.38
C GLY A 59 3.27 5.08 10.99
N LEU A 60 3.72 3.82 11.10
CA LEU A 60 5.06 3.41 10.65
C LEU A 60 5.16 3.43 9.12
N LEU A 61 4.16 2.92 8.39
CA LEU A 61 4.14 2.91 6.94
C LEU A 61 4.14 4.33 6.34
N HIS A 62 3.42 5.27 6.95
CA HIS A 62 3.45 6.68 6.56
C HIS A 62 4.83 7.31 6.76
N LYS A 63 5.51 7.01 7.88
CA LYS A 63 6.90 7.46 8.10
C LYS A 63 7.87 6.90 7.07
N LEU A 64 7.78 5.60 6.77
CA LEU A 64 8.64 4.92 5.81
C LEU A 64 8.42 5.41 4.36
N THR A 65 7.17 5.71 3.99
CA THR A 65 6.83 6.22 2.66
C THR A 65 7.44 7.61 2.43
N GLY A 66 7.53 8.42 3.48
CA GLY A 66 7.95 9.81 3.39
C GLY A 66 6.99 10.67 2.57
N VAL A 67 7.29 11.96 2.47
CA VAL A 67 6.53 12.91 1.65
C VAL A 67 7.49 13.65 0.76
N SER A 68 7.26 13.59 -0.55
CA SER A 68 7.98 14.39 -1.54
C SER A 68 6.98 15.17 -2.38
N VAL A 69 6.99 16.50 -2.23
CA VAL A 69 6.09 17.39 -2.98
C VAL A 69 6.40 17.32 -4.48
N ASP A 70 7.68 17.33 -4.84
CA ASP A 70 8.11 17.32 -6.25
C ASP A 70 7.68 16.05 -6.98
N LYS A 71 7.75 14.89 -6.31
CA LYS A 71 7.32 13.61 -6.90
C LYS A 71 5.79 13.49 -6.92
N THR A 72 5.11 13.87 -5.84
CA THR A 72 3.64 13.77 -5.73
C THR A 72 2.92 14.67 -6.72
N PHE A 73 3.48 15.85 -7.00
CA PHE A 73 2.95 16.83 -7.96
C PHE A 73 3.75 16.85 -9.28
N ALA A 74 4.37 15.72 -9.65
CA ALA A 74 5.09 15.62 -10.90
C ALA A 74 4.19 15.99 -12.11
N ASN A 75 4.81 16.61 -13.11
CA ASN A 75 4.10 17.07 -14.30
C ASN A 75 3.41 15.91 -15.02
N LYS A 76 2.09 15.98 -15.12
CA LYS A 76 1.27 14.98 -15.83
C LYS A 76 0.96 15.45 -17.24
N ARG A 77 0.92 14.50 -18.18
CA ARG A 77 0.41 14.76 -19.53
C ARG A 77 -1.10 14.88 -19.45
N ILE A 78 -1.59 16.12 -19.46
CA ILE A 78 -3.01 16.45 -19.49
C ILE A 78 -3.43 16.77 -20.92
N SER A 79 -4.69 16.47 -21.27
CA SER A 79 -5.21 16.70 -22.62
C SER A 79 -5.26 18.17 -23.00
N GLN A 80 -5.44 19.06 -22.01
CA GLN A 80 -5.51 20.50 -22.20
C GLN A 80 -4.61 21.15 -21.16
N ALA A 81 -3.53 21.80 -21.62
CA ALA A 81 -2.62 22.52 -20.74
C ALA A 81 -3.24 23.87 -20.36
N GLU A 82 -3.38 24.12 -19.06
CA GLU A 82 -3.78 25.43 -18.56
C GLU A 82 -2.58 26.37 -18.47
N ARG A 83 -2.82 27.68 -18.58
CA ARG A 83 -1.74 28.68 -18.46
C ARG A 83 -1.28 28.75 -17.00
N PRO A 84 0.03 28.76 -16.72
CA PRO A 84 0.53 28.91 -15.36
C PRO A 84 0.12 30.28 -14.80
N HIS A 85 -0.29 30.29 -13.54
CA HIS A 85 -0.65 31.50 -12.80
C HIS A 85 0.53 31.93 -11.94
N TYR A 86 1.00 33.16 -12.14
CA TYR A 86 2.11 33.73 -11.35
C TYR A 86 1.55 34.71 -10.33
N ALA A 87 2.01 34.60 -9.08
CA ALA A 87 1.64 35.49 -7.99
C ALA A 87 2.89 35.94 -7.22
N LEU A 88 2.90 37.20 -6.79
CA LEU A 88 3.92 37.72 -5.88
C LEU A 88 3.50 37.36 -4.46
N MET A 89 4.38 36.65 -3.74
CA MET A 89 4.12 36.19 -2.38
C MET A 89 5.22 36.64 -1.43
N SER A 90 4.84 36.96 -0.20
CA SER A 90 5.75 37.12 0.94
C SER A 90 6.29 35.77 1.41
N VAL A 91 7.38 35.78 2.19
CA VAL A 91 7.98 34.55 2.74
C VAL A 91 6.99 33.75 3.59
N GLN A 92 6.15 34.44 4.38
CA GLN A 92 5.12 33.81 5.21
C GLN A 92 4.04 33.11 4.37
N GLU A 93 3.66 33.70 3.24
CA GLU A 93 2.68 33.10 2.32
C GLU A 93 3.27 31.88 1.60
N ILE A 94 4.56 31.90 1.26
CA ILE A 94 5.26 30.75 0.69
C ILE A 94 5.28 29.59 1.68
N GLU A 95 5.56 29.85 2.96
CA GLU A 95 5.56 28.82 4.01
C GLU A 95 4.17 28.20 4.20
N ARG A 96 3.12 29.02 4.31
CA ARG A 96 1.73 28.54 4.39
C ARG A 96 1.32 27.74 3.15
N THR A 97 1.75 28.17 1.97
CA THR A 97 1.48 27.46 0.72
C THR A 97 2.19 26.10 0.71
N ARG A 98 3.43 26.03 1.20
CA ARG A 98 4.15 24.75 1.34
C ARG A 98 3.46 23.82 2.33
N GLU A 99 3.02 24.33 3.48
CA GLU A 99 2.26 23.54 4.46
C GLU A 99 0.96 22.98 3.85
N ALA A 100 0.20 23.82 3.13
CA ALA A 100 -0.99 23.38 2.40
C ALA A 100 -0.65 22.30 1.36
N MET A 101 0.38 22.51 0.55
CA MET A 101 0.85 21.51 -0.43
C MET A 101 1.28 20.20 0.23
N THR A 102 1.92 20.26 1.40
CA THR A 102 2.29 19.03 2.13
C THR A 102 1.08 18.28 2.65
N LYS A 103 0.03 18.99 3.08
CA LYS A 103 -1.24 18.38 3.49
C LYS A 103 -1.94 17.72 2.31
N ASP A 104 -2.03 18.42 1.18
CA ASP A 104 -2.62 17.88 -0.06
C ASP A 104 -1.81 16.68 -0.58
N ALA A 105 -0.48 16.70 -0.43
CA ALA A 105 0.38 15.57 -0.77
C ALA A 105 0.05 14.34 0.09
N LEU A 106 -0.12 14.53 1.41
CA LEU A 106 -0.49 13.45 2.33
C LEU A 106 -1.84 12.82 1.96
N GLU A 107 -2.82 13.63 1.59
CA GLU A 107 -4.14 13.15 1.14
C GLU A 107 -4.02 12.32 -0.16
N ARG A 108 -3.18 12.75 -1.11
CA ARG A 108 -2.90 11.99 -2.34
C ARG A 108 -2.11 10.70 -2.10
N LEU A 109 -1.27 10.68 -1.06
CA LEU A 109 -0.47 9.51 -0.66
C LEU A 109 -1.25 8.49 0.16
N GLN A 110 -2.58 8.61 0.25
CA GLN A 110 -3.42 7.61 0.89
C GLN A 110 -3.20 6.23 0.26
N MET A 111 -2.74 5.30 1.09
CA MET A 111 -2.40 3.94 0.68
C MET A 111 -3.64 3.16 0.24
N VAL A 112 -3.43 2.22 -0.68
CA VAL A 112 -4.48 1.28 -1.11
C VAL A 112 -4.73 0.28 0.02
N PRO A 113 -5.99 0.04 0.42
CA PRO A 113 -6.29 -0.93 1.47
C PRO A 113 -5.87 -2.34 1.04
N PHE A 114 -5.18 -3.06 1.94
CA PHE A 114 -4.88 -4.48 1.77
C PHE A 114 -6.11 -5.31 2.15
N VAL A 115 -6.72 -5.96 1.15
CA VAL A 115 -7.91 -6.79 1.33
C VAL A 115 -7.64 -8.19 0.77
N GLU A 116 -8.26 -9.21 1.35
CA GLU A 116 -8.21 -10.54 0.78
C GLU A 116 -9.05 -10.63 -0.50
N PRO A 117 -8.59 -11.36 -1.53
CA PRO A 117 -9.33 -11.43 -2.77
C PRO A 117 -10.65 -12.19 -2.59
N ARG A 118 -11.69 -11.74 -3.29
CA ARG A 118 -13.00 -12.40 -3.31
C ARG A 118 -12.87 -13.83 -3.83
N ASP A 119 -13.76 -14.70 -3.34
CA ASP A 119 -13.90 -16.05 -3.90
C ASP A 119 -14.37 -15.97 -5.36
N SER A 120 -13.63 -16.64 -6.26
CA SER A 120 -13.97 -16.73 -7.68
C SER A 120 -14.95 -17.87 -7.99
N ARG A 121 -15.31 -18.68 -6.99
CA ARG A 121 -16.18 -19.84 -7.14
C ARG A 121 -17.64 -19.36 -7.25
N PRO A 122 -18.32 -19.60 -8.37
CA PRO A 122 -19.73 -19.25 -8.49
C PRO A 122 -20.57 -20.20 -7.65
N GLU A 123 -21.64 -19.66 -7.07
CA GLU A 123 -22.64 -20.43 -6.34
C GLU A 123 -23.76 -20.83 -7.30
N ILE A 124 -24.18 -22.09 -7.24
CA ILE A 124 -25.24 -22.62 -8.09
C ILE A 124 -26.58 -22.35 -7.40
N LEU A 125 -27.48 -21.64 -8.10
CA LEU A 125 -28.80 -21.25 -7.60
C LEU A 125 -29.86 -22.28 -8.03
N SER A 126 -29.83 -22.74 -9.28
CA SER A 126 -30.73 -23.78 -9.80
C SER A 126 -30.07 -24.60 -10.91
N ASP A 127 -30.55 -25.83 -11.11
CA ASP A 127 -30.12 -26.74 -12.17
C ASP A 127 -31.35 -27.25 -12.94
N ASP A 128 -31.64 -26.63 -14.08
CA ASP A 128 -32.85 -26.85 -14.88
C ASP A 128 -32.51 -27.59 -16.18
N LYS A 129 -32.34 -28.91 -16.10
CA LYS A 129 -31.90 -29.76 -17.22
C LYS A 129 -32.84 -29.78 -18.43
N GLU A 130 -34.10 -29.39 -18.24
CA GLU A 130 -35.10 -29.33 -19.31
C GLU A 130 -34.81 -28.23 -20.34
N ILE A 131 -34.08 -27.19 -19.92
CA ILE A 131 -33.73 -26.03 -20.75
C ILE A 131 -32.30 -26.19 -21.34
N ALA A 132 -31.62 -27.28 -21.00
CA ALA A 132 -30.28 -27.57 -21.51
C ALA A 132 -30.28 -27.66 -23.04
N GLY A 133 -29.35 -26.96 -23.67
CA GLY A 133 -29.23 -26.91 -25.13
C GLY A 133 -30.25 -26.01 -25.85
N PHE A 134 -30.97 -25.14 -25.13
CA PHE A 134 -31.84 -24.13 -25.75
C PHE A 134 -31.07 -23.14 -26.63
N ASP A 135 -29.90 -22.66 -26.16
CA ASP A 135 -28.99 -21.79 -26.90
C ASP A 135 -27.53 -22.26 -26.73
N LYS A 136 -26.66 -21.81 -27.63
CA LYS A 136 -25.21 -22.09 -27.60
C LYS A 136 -24.45 -21.16 -26.66
N ASN A 137 -24.98 -19.97 -26.41
CA ASN A 137 -24.34 -18.94 -25.59
C ASN A 137 -24.95 -18.87 -24.19
N LYS A 138 -24.16 -18.40 -23.23
CA LYS A 138 -24.64 -18.09 -21.88
C LYS A 138 -25.40 -16.76 -21.85
N PHE A 139 -26.43 -16.68 -21.02
CA PHE A 139 -27.17 -15.44 -20.76
C PHE A 139 -26.72 -14.84 -19.43
N VAL A 140 -26.45 -13.53 -19.42
CA VAL A 140 -26.06 -12.80 -18.20
C VAL A 140 -27.17 -11.82 -17.85
N PHE A 141 -27.82 -12.05 -16.71
CA PHE A 141 -28.87 -11.18 -16.20
C PHE A 141 -28.29 -10.30 -15.10
N THR A 142 -28.47 -8.99 -15.24
CA THR A 142 -27.98 -7.98 -14.29
C THR A 142 -29.15 -7.14 -13.83
N ASP A 143 -29.33 -7.04 -12.51
CA ASP A 143 -30.25 -6.07 -11.94
C ASP A 143 -29.69 -4.65 -12.14
N ILE A 144 -30.48 -3.73 -12.69
CA ILE A 144 -30.09 -2.35 -13.01
C ILE A 144 -30.75 -1.31 -12.08
N THR A 145 -31.27 -1.73 -10.93
CA THR A 145 -31.86 -0.83 -9.92
C THR A 145 -30.83 0.21 -9.44
N PHE A 146 -31.21 1.49 -9.39
CA PHE A 146 -30.28 2.59 -9.08
C PHE A 146 -29.87 2.69 -7.61
N ASP A 147 -30.74 2.31 -6.67
CA ASP A 147 -30.50 2.47 -5.24
C ASP A 147 -29.57 1.40 -4.64
N VAL A 148 -29.11 0.44 -5.45
CA VAL A 148 -28.26 -0.67 -5.02
C VAL A 148 -26.80 -0.39 -5.36
N THR A 149 -25.91 -0.58 -4.39
CA THR A 149 -24.46 -0.41 -4.60
C THR A 149 -23.92 -1.42 -5.61
N ASN A 150 -22.85 -1.04 -6.32
CA ASN A 150 -22.17 -1.96 -7.25
C ASN A 150 -21.66 -3.25 -6.59
N ARG A 151 -21.58 -3.32 -5.25
CA ARG A 151 -21.16 -4.51 -4.49
C ARG A 151 -22.30 -5.43 -4.07
N GLU A 152 -23.50 -4.90 -3.92
CA GLU A 152 -24.68 -5.68 -3.51
C GLU A 152 -25.56 -6.06 -4.71
N ARG A 153 -25.30 -5.48 -5.88
CA ARG A 153 -26.02 -5.77 -7.13
C ARG A 153 -25.97 -7.25 -7.49
N THR A 154 -27.13 -7.80 -7.81
CA THR A 154 -27.30 -9.20 -8.21
C THR A 154 -26.98 -9.36 -9.70
N VAL A 155 -26.04 -10.26 -9.99
CA VAL A 155 -25.68 -10.66 -11.35
C VAL A 155 -25.67 -12.18 -11.41
N VAL A 156 -26.50 -12.73 -12.29
CA VAL A 156 -26.65 -14.18 -12.47
C VAL A 156 -26.38 -14.58 -13.90
N VAL A 157 -25.83 -15.77 -14.08
CA VAL A 157 -25.44 -16.32 -15.36
C VAL A 157 -26.17 -17.63 -15.56
N ARG A 158 -26.90 -17.74 -16.67
CA ARG A 158 -27.49 -18.99 -17.14
C ARG A 158 -26.57 -19.60 -18.17
N GLU A 159 -26.01 -20.75 -17.83
CA GLU A 159 -25.15 -21.54 -18.71
C GLU A 159 -25.99 -22.35 -19.73
N PRO A 160 -25.41 -22.73 -20.88
CA PRO A 160 -26.10 -23.53 -21.89
C PRO A 160 -26.52 -24.93 -21.38
N ASP A 161 -25.89 -25.41 -20.30
CA ASP A 161 -26.21 -26.66 -19.63
C ASP A 161 -27.53 -26.60 -18.83
N GLY A 162 -28.18 -25.42 -18.74
CA GLY A 162 -29.40 -25.20 -17.97
C GLY A 162 -29.15 -24.75 -16.53
N VAL A 163 -27.89 -24.69 -16.08
CA VAL A 163 -27.50 -24.27 -14.72
C VAL A 163 -27.59 -22.74 -14.57
N LEU A 164 -28.28 -22.27 -13.52
CA LEU A 164 -28.25 -20.88 -13.07
C LEU A 164 -27.24 -20.74 -11.94
N ARG A 165 -26.25 -19.88 -12.13
CA ARG A 165 -25.21 -19.61 -11.13
C ARG A 165 -25.04 -18.11 -10.90
N THR A 166 -24.40 -17.74 -9.79
CA THR A 166 -23.92 -16.38 -9.60
C THR A 166 -22.76 -16.07 -10.56
N ALA A 167 -22.63 -14.80 -10.94
CA ALA A 167 -21.54 -14.35 -11.79
C ALA A 167 -20.18 -14.42 -11.07
N THR A 168 -19.11 -14.71 -11.82
CA THR A 168 -17.75 -14.58 -11.27
C THR A 168 -17.44 -13.09 -10.98
N PRO A 169 -16.48 -12.79 -10.10
CA PRO A 169 -16.09 -11.40 -9.83
C PRO A 169 -15.76 -10.59 -11.08
N GLU A 170 -15.07 -11.20 -12.05
CA GLU A 170 -14.75 -10.55 -13.33
C GLU A 170 -16.00 -10.30 -14.20
N GLU A 171 -16.88 -11.29 -14.33
CA GLU A 171 -18.14 -11.14 -15.09
C GLU A 171 -18.99 -10.03 -14.49
N ARG A 172 -19.07 -9.98 -13.15
CA ARG A 172 -19.79 -8.99 -12.38
C ARG A 172 -19.22 -7.58 -12.56
N ASP A 173 -17.92 -7.42 -12.36
CA ASP A 173 -17.24 -6.12 -12.53
C ASP A 173 -17.36 -5.63 -13.99
N ARG A 174 -17.27 -6.54 -14.97
CA ARG A 174 -17.49 -6.22 -16.39
C ARG A 174 -18.92 -5.76 -16.65
N MET A 175 -19.94 -6.48 -16.18
CA MET A 175 -21.34 -6.08 -16.37
C MET A 175 -21.67 -4.77 -15.68
N ASN A 176 -21.12 -4.54 -14.49
CA ASN A 176 -21.25 -3.27 -13.79
C ASN A 176 -20.72 -2.11 -14.63
N ARG A 177 -19.57 -2.26 -15.31
CA ARG A 177 -19.03 -1.21 -16.19
C ARG A 177 -19.83 -0.99 -17.46
N VAL A 178 -20.48 -2.03 -17.99
CA VAL A 178 -21.33 -1.93 -19.19
C VAL A 178 -22.60 -1.13 -18.90
N TYR A 179 -23.26 -1.37 -17.77
CA TYR A 179 -24.49 -0.65 -17.42
C TYR A 179 -24.25 0.66 -16.67
N PHE A 180 -23.21 0.73 -15.85
CA PHE A 180 -22.82 1.92 -15.08
C PHE A 180 -21.45 2.39 -15.54
N GLU A 181 -21.45 3.08 -16.68
CA GLU A 181 -20.24 3.59 -17.29
C GLU A 181 -19.47 4.50 -16.33
N ARG A 182 -18.21 4.17 -16.10
CA ARG A 182 -17.24 5.11 -15.52
C ARG A 182 -16.44 5.72 -16.67
N PRO A 183 -16.28 7.05 -16.69
CA PRO A 183 -15.53 7.69 -17.77
C PRO A 183 -14.14 7.07 -17.87
N TYR A 184 -13.76 6.77 -19.10
CA TYR A 184 -12.50 6.16 -19.50
C TYR A 184 -12.29 4.70 -19.09
N SER A 185 -13.16 4.04 -18.31
CA SER A 185 -13.00 2.66 -17.86
C SER A 185 -13.53 1.64 -18.89
N PRO A 186 -12.67 0.96 -19.66
CA PRO A 186 -13.14 -0.04 -20.61
C PRO A 186 -13.77 -1.25 -19.90
N PRO A 187 -14.66 -2.00 -20.58
CA PRO A 187 -15.21 -3.24 -20.03
C PRO A 187 -14.17 -4.36 -19.96
N PHE A 188 -13.17 -4.34 -20.86
CA PHE A 188 -12.08 -5.32 -20.91
C PHE A 188 -10.80 -4.76 -20.30
N PRO A 189 -9.94 -5.64 -19.74
CA PRO A 189 -8.69 -5.21 -19.13
C PRO A 189 -7.78 -4.55 -20.18
N PRO A 190 -7.19 -3.39 -19.86
CA PRO A 190 -6.14 -2.78 -20.66
C PRO A 190 -5.01 -3.77 -20.98
N GLY A 191 -4.47 -3.68 -22.21
CA GLY A 191 -3.42 -4.59 -22.69
C GLY A 191 -2.12 -4.58 -21.87
N VAL A 192 -1.89 -3.55 -21.04
CA VAL A 192 -0.75 -3.46 -20.11
C VAL A 192 -0.74 -4.60 -19.08
N PHE A 193 -1.90 -5.20 -18.78
CA PHE A 193 -2.00 -6.32 -17.84
C PHE A 193 -1.72 -7.69 -18.48
N SER A 194 -1.47 -7.74 -19.80
CA SER A 194 -0.98 -8.97 -20.43
C SER A 194 0.45 -9.27 -19.98
N ASP A 195 0.78 -10.56 -19.79
CA ASP A 195 2.09 -10.97 -19.25
C ASP A 195 3.29 -10.40 -20.02
N SER A 196 3.18 -10.33 -21.36
CA SER A 196 4.23 -9.77 -22.22
C SER A 196 4.38 -8.25 -22.05
N ALA A 197 3.29 -7.49 -22.10
CA ALA A 197 3.34 -6.05 -21.95
C ALA A 197 3.69 -5.63 -20.51
N LEU A 198 3.24 -6.41 -19.51
CA LEU A 198 3.55 -6.19 -18.11
C LEU A 198 5.06 -6.31 -17.86
N THR A 199 5.68 -7.39 -18.35
CA THR A 199 7.13 -7.57 -18.22
C THR A 199 7.92 -6.49 -18.95
N GLU A 200 7.50 -6.07 -20.14
CA GLU A 200 8.12 -4.94 -20.86
C GLU A 200 8.01 -3.61 -20.09
N ALA A 201 6.85 -3.34 -19.49
CA ALA A 201 6.64 -2.14 -18.67
C ALA A 201 7.52 -2.14 -17.42
N LEU A 202 7.68 -3.29 -16.77
CA LEU A 202 8.53 -3.45 -15.59
C LEU A 202 10.02 -3.35 -15.93
N ASN A 203 10.44 -3.85 -17.09
CA ASN A 203 11.80 -3.67 -17.60
C ASN A 203 12.09 -2.18 -17.93
N SER A 204 11.06 -1.42 -18.29
CA SER A 204 11.12 0.01 -18.59
C SER A 204 10.94 0.92 -17.37
N ASP A 205 11.01 0.38 -16.15
CA ASP A 205 10.88 1.13 -14.88
C ASP A 205 9.54 1.84 -14.67
N LYS A 206 8.47 1.32 -15.26
CA LYS A 206 7.11 1.88 -15.17
C LYS A 206 6.27 1.23 -14.06
N HIS A 207 6.88 0.91 -12.91
CA HIS A 207 6.21 0.23 -11.78
C HIS A 207 5.03 1.03 -11.22
N GLU A 208 5.22 2.33 -10.99
CA GLU A 208 4.17 3.24 -10.49
C GLU A 208 3.00 3.30 -11.46
N PHE A 209 3.28 3.44 -12.76
CA PHE A 209 2.27 3.51 -13.81
C PHE A 209 1.38 2.26 -13.86
N VAL A 210 1.98 1.07 -13.76
CA VAL A 210 1.22 -0.20 -13.76
C VAL A 210 0.32 -0.29 -12.53
N LEU A 211 0.82 0.08 -11.35
CA LEU A 211 0.04 0.02 -10.11
C LEU A 211 -1.08 1.06 -10.07
N ASP A 212 -0.84 2.26 -10.61
CA ASP A 212 -1.87 3.29 -10.74
C ASP A 212 -2.99 2.84 -11.69
N TRP A 213 -2.63 2.26 -12.84
CA TRP A 213 -3.62 1.67 -13.75
C TRP A 213 -4.38 0.52 -13.09
N ALA A 214 -3.70 -0.33 -12.31
CA ALA A 214 -4.33 -1.43 -11.60
C ALA A 214 -5.34 -0.93 -10.57
N CYS A 215 -5.01 0.12 -9.80
CA CYS A 215 -5.91 0.73 -8.82
C CYS A 215 -7.10 1.45 -9.45
N TRP A 216 -6.89 2.00 -10.64
CA TRP A 216 -7.96 2.69 -11.36
C TRP A 216 -8.91 1.70 -12.03
N TYR A 217 -8.40 0.59 -12.57
CA TYR A 217 -9.21 -0.42 -13.26
C TYR A 217 -9.86 -1.42 -12.30
N TYR A 218 -9.08 -2.09 -11.45
CA TYR A 218 -9.56 -3.15 -10.56
C TYR A 218 -9.99 -2.61 -9.19
N GLU A 219 -10.92 -3.33 -8.55
CA GLU A 219 -11.18 -3.15 -7.12
C GLU A 219 -10.09 -3.86 -6.28
N PRO A 220 -9.76 -3.38 -5.07
CA PRO A 220 -8.62 -3.89 -4.28
C PRO A 220 -8.77 -5.35 -3.82
N ASP A 221 -9.99 -5.88 -3.83
CA ASP A 221 -10.38 -7.25 -3.50
C ASP A 221 -10.53 -8.14 -4.74
N ASN A 222 -10.29 -7.61 -5.96
CA ASN A 222 -10.27 -8.42 -7.16
C ASN A 222 -9.00 -9.30 -7.18
N PRO A 223 -9.10 -10.61 -7.47
CA PRO A 223 -7.93 -11.49 -7.50
C PRO A 223 -6.84 -11.05 -8.50
N GLU A 224 -7.22 -10.47 -9.64
CA GLU A 224 -6.26 -10.00 -10.64
C GLU A 224 -5.48 -8.77 -10.20
N PHE A 225 -6.11 -7.87 -9.42
CA PHE A 225 -5.39 -6.75 -8.80
C PHE A 225 -4.25 -7.27 -7.93
N VAL A 226 -4.55 -8.26 -7.09
CA VAL A 226 -3.59 -8.84 -6.17
C VAL A 226 -2.47 -9.55 -6.93
N ASN A 227 -2.77 -10.25 -8.02
CA ASN A 227 -1.77 -10.89 -8.88
C ASN A 227 -0.82 -9.87 -9.50
N VAL A 228 -1.37 -8.79 -10.08
CA VAL A 228 -0.56 -7.70 -10.67
C VAL A 228 0.31 -7.06 -9.60
N ALA A 229 -0.26 -6.69 -8.45
CA ALA A 229 0.48 -6.06 -7.36
C ALA A 229 1.66 -6.93 -6.89
N ARG A 230 1.45 -8.24 -6.69
CA ARG A 230 2.55 -9.16 -6.33
C ARG A 230 3.63 -9.23 -7.39
N THR A 231 3.27 -9.34 -8.66
CA THR A 231 4.24 -9.38 -9.76
C THR A 231 5.10 -8.13 -9.80
N VAL A 232 4.49 -6.95 -9.62
CA VAL A 232 5.23 -5.68 -9.55
C VAL A 232 6.14 -5.63 -8.32
N TYR A 233 5.65 -6.04 -7.14
CA TYR A 233 6.43 -6.05 -5.91
C TYR A 233 7.60 -7.04 -5.94
N ASP A 234 7.38 -8.25 -6.43
CA ASP A 234 8.43 -9.26 -6.58
C ASP A 234 9.50 -8.82 -7.58
N HIS A 235 9.10 -8.13 -8.66
CA HIS A 235 10.04 -7.53 -9.60
C HIS A 235 10.82 -6.38 -8.94
N ALA A 236 10.16 -5.51 -8.18
CA ALA A 236 10.82 -4.40 -7.49
C ALA A 236 11.87 -4.91 -6.48
N ASP A 237 11.54 -5.95 -5.70
CA ASP A 237 12.44 -6.63 -4.75
C ASP A 237 13.62 -7.28 -5.47
N LYS A 238 13.36 -8.06 -6.53
CA LYS A 238 14.39 -8.77 -7.31
C LYS A 238 15.45 -7.84 -7.90
N PHE A 239 15.05 -6.66 -8.39
CA PHE A 239 15.97 -5.68 -8.98
C PHE A 239 16.33 -4.53 -8.02
N LYS A 240 15.89 -4.60 -6.76
CA LYS A 240 16.11 -3.58 -5.72
C LYS A 240 15.71 -2.15 -6.13
N LYS A 241 14.64 -2.02 -6.91
CA LYS A 241 14.16 -0.74 -7.46
C LYS A 241 13.14 -0.06 -6.54
N TYR A 242 13.51 0.15 -5.27
CA TYR A 242 12.62 0.69 -4.25
C TYR A 242 12.34 2.20 -4.43
N ASP A 243 13.31 2.95 -4.95
CA ASP A 243 13.20 4.40 -5.19
C ASP A 243 12.08 4.77 -6.17
N LEU A 244 11.76 3.87 -7.11
CA LEU A 244 10.68 4.07 -8.08
C LEU A 244 9.34 4.23 -7.38
N LEU A 245 9.10 3.46 -6.31
CA LEU A 245 7.85 3.48 -5.56
C LEU A 245 7.92 4.39 -4.32
N TRP A 246 9.10 4.84 -3.90
CA TRP A 246 9.23 5.76 -2.75
C TRP A 246 8.44 7.05 -2.96
N ALA A 247 7.84 7.60 -1.89
CA ALA A 247 6.93 8.76 -1.95
C ALA A 247 5.77 8.60 -2.96
N THR A 248 5.25 7.37 -3.10
CA THR A 248 3.99 7.08 -3.80
C THR A 248 3.04 6.34 -2.86
N ARG A 249 1.74 6.33 -3.17
CA ARG A 249 0.72 5.59 -2.40
C ARG A 249 0.95 4.07 -2.33
N HIS A 250 1.83 3.54 -3.20
CA HIS A 250 2.09 2.11 -3.33
C HIS A 250 3.25 1.63 -2.45
N TYR A 251 4.08 2.55 -1.95
CA TYR A 251 5.28 2.18 -1.17
C TYR A 251 4.94 1.41 0.10
N GLY A 252 3.96 1.91 0.87
CA GLY A 252 3.53 1.22 2.09
C GLY A 252 2.98 -0.17 1.80
N GLY A 253 2.29 -0.35 0.67
CA GLY A 253 1.83 -1.67 0.22
C GLY A 253 2.98 -2.62 -0.13
N LEU A 254 4.01 -2.12 -0.81
CA LEU A 254 5.23 -2.89 -1.09
C LEU A 254 5.92 -3.32 0.21
N VAL A 255 6.19 -2.37 1.11
CA VAL A 255 6.88 -2.66 2.39
C VAL A 255 6.08 -3.65 3.22
N PHE A 256 4.76 -3.46 3.31
CA PHE A 256 3.88 -4.37 4.04
C PHE A 256 3.89 -5.78 3.42
N TYR A 257 3.82 -5.90 2.10
CA TYR A 257 3.94 -7.19 1.40
C TYR A 257 5.27 -7.90 1.68
N LEU A 258 6.38 -7.16 1.71
CA LEU A 258 7.70 -7.72 2.01
C LEU A 258 7.84 -8.18 3.46
N VAL A 259 7.30 -7.39 4.40
CA VAL A 259 7.19 -7.77 5.82
C VAL A 259 6.39 -9.06 5.96
N LEU A 260 5.18 -9.14 5.37
CA LEU A 260 4.32 -10.32 5.43
C LEU A 260 5.00 -11.59 4.91
N ASN A 261 5.92 -11.46 3.95
CA ASN A 261 6.65 -12.58 3.36
C ASN A 261 8.03 -12.83 3.98
N HIS A 262 8.38 -12.15 5.08
CA HIS A 262 9.70 -12.21 5.72
C HIS A 262 10.87 -11.91 4.76
N ARG A 263 10.65 -11.01 3.78
CA ARG A 263 11.64 -10.59 2.77
C ARG A 263 12.03 -9.12 2.97
N ILE A 264 12.52 -8.77 4.15
CA ILE A 264 12.86 -7.37 4.49
C ILE A 264 14.33 -7.02 4.23
N ASP A 265 15.20 -8.03 4.04
CA ASP A 265 16.64 -7.85 3.89
C ASP A 265 17.01 -6.93 2.71
N GLY A 266 16.30 -7.06 1.58
CA GLY A 266 16.55 -6.24 0.39
C GLY A 266 16.27 -4.75 0.63
N VAL A 267 15.23 -4.42 1.40
CA VAL A 267 14.88 -3.04 1.75
C VAL A 267 15.83 -2.49 2.82
N LEU A 268 16.22 -3.31 3.79
CA LEU A 268 17.22 -2.92 4.80
C LEU A 268 18.57 -2.61 4.16
N GLU A 269 19.03 -3.42 3.18
CA GLU A 269 20.24 -3.13 2.42
C GLU A 269 20.13 -1.81 1.65
N HIS A 270 18.96 -1.50 1.10
CA HIS A 270 18.73 -0.25 0.40
C HIS A 270 18.77 0.98 1.33
N TYR A 271 18.11 0.91 2.50
CA TYR A 271 18.23 1.98 3.50
C TYR A 271 19.64 2.12 4.05
N ALA A 272 20.36 1.00 4.11
CA ALA A 272 21.76 1.00 4.47
C ALA A 272 22.62 1.77 3.46
N GLU A 273 22.47 1.48 2.16
CA GLU A 273 23.17 2.22 1.11
C GLU A 273 22.87 3.73 1.15
N GLN A 274 21.64 4.12 1.52
CA GLN A 274 21.23 5.52 1.66
C GLN A 274 21.59 6.17 3.02
N LYS A 275 22.25 5.45 3.93
CA LYS A 275 22.56 5.90 5.31
C LYS A 275 21.33 6.34 6.13
N LYS A 276 20.17 5.75 5.86
CA LYS A 276 18.88 6.04 6.50
C LYS A 276 18.59 5.11 7.68
N ALA A 277 19.30 5.35 8.79
CA ALA A 277 19.21 4.48 9.98
C ALA A 277 17.86 4.55 10.70
N SER A 278 17.20 5.71 10.69
CA SER A 278 15.89 5.89 11.34
C SER A 278 14.82 5.05 10.64
N GLU A 279 14.81 5.07 9.31
CA GLU A 279 13.85 4.32 8.48
C GLU A 279 14.10 2.82 8.56
N ALA A 280 15.37 2.39 8.61
CA ALA A 280 15.71 0.99 8.85
C ALA A 280 15.20 0.49 10.22
N ALA A 281 15.33 1.30 11.28
CA ALA A 281 14.80 0.97 12.59
C ALA A 281 13.26 0.94 12.60
N ASP A 282 12.59 1.87 11.93
CA ASP A 282 11.13 1.88 11.79
C ASP A 282 10.60 0.67 11.00
N LEU A 283 11.34 0.18 10.00
CA LEU A 283 11.02 -1.08 9.30
C LEU A 283 11.11 -2.29 10.23
N ILE A 284 12.11 -2.35 11.10
CA ILE A 284 12.24 -3.44 12.09
C ILE A 284 11.12 -3.35 13.14
N ARG A 285 10.75 -2.13 13.57
CA ARG A 285 9.60 -1.90 14.45
C ARG A 285 8.30 -2.37 13.80
N LEU A 286 8.14 -2.13 12.50
CA LEU A 286 6.99 -2.61 11.73
C LEU A 286 6.98 -4.14 11.66
N TYR A 287 8.11 -4.77 11.35
CA TYR A 287 8.25 -6.22 11.30
C TYR A 287 7.87 -6.87 12.65
N ARG A 288 8.32 -6.30 13.76
CA ARG A 288 7.95 -6.76 15.11
C ARG A 288 6.47 -6.52 15.44
N THR A 289 5.89 -5.43 14.95
CA THR A 289 4.46 -5.16 15.17
C THR A 289 3.60 -6.17 14.40
N ALA A 290 4.04 -6.59 13.21
CA ALA A 290 3.39 -7.62 12.41
C ALA A 290 3.58 -9.04 12.98
N PHE A 291 4.74 -9.35 13.54
CA PHE A 291 5.06 -10.68 14.09
C PHE A 291 5.54 -10.61 15.53
N THR A 292 4.80 -11.23 16.44
CA THR A 292 5.12 -11.28 17.88
C THR A 292 6.26 -12.23 18.25
N ASP A 293 6.76 -13.04 17.31
CA ASP A 293 7.74 -14.12 17.55
C ASP A 293 9.17 -13.63 17.80
N TRP A 294 9.34 -12.33 18.06
CA TRP A 294 10.61 -11.69 18.28
C TRP A 294 11.10 -11.88 19.73
N ARG A 295 12.29 -12.48 19.91
CA ARG A 295 12.84 -12.80 21.24
C ARG A 295 13.25 -11.60 22.09
N LYS A 296 13.81 -10.53 21.50
CA LYS A 296 14.28 -9.33 22.24
C LYS A 296 13.24 -8.20 22.25
N ALA A 297 12.63 -7.89 23.39
CA ALA A 297 11.66 -6.80 23.42
C ALA A 297 12.33 -5.43 23.18
N ILE A 298 12.04 -4.77 22.04
CA ILE A 298 12.36 -3.34 21.83
C ILE A 298 11.63 -2.52 22.90
N LYS A 299 12.39 -1.80 23.70
CA LYS A 299 11.92 -0.84 24.70
C LYS A 299 11.78 0.53 24.04
N THR A 300 10.89 1.37 24.58
CA THR A 300 10.59 2.70 24.03
C THR A 300 11.79 3.67 24.04
N GLY A 301 12.93 3.30 24.65
CA GLY A 301 14.16 4.09 24.72
C GLY A 301 15.36 3.49 23.99
N ASP A 302 15.19 2.40 23.24
CA ASP A 302 16.30 1.79 22.51
C ASP A 302 16.72 2.66 21.34
N SER A 303 18.04 2.82 21.16
CA SER A 303 18.60 3.57 20.02
C SER A 303 18.32 2.83 18.71
N ASP A 304 18.07 3.56 17.63
CA ASP A 304 17.83 2.99 16.30
C ASP A 304 18.94 2.02 15.87
N VAL A 305 20.20 2.32 16.23
CA VAL A 305 21.35 1.44 15.94
C VAL A 305 21.28 0.13 16.73
N GLN A 306 20.82 0.16 17.97
CA GLN A 306 20.66 -1.04 18.81
C GLN A 306 19.58 -1.96 18.24
N ILE A 307 18.47 -1.37 17.76
CA ILE A 307 17.37 -2.11 17.12
C ILE A 307 17.88 -2.86 15.87
N ILE A 308 18.69 -2.19 15.06
CA ILE A 308 19.28 -2.79 13.86
C ILE A 308 20.30 -3.87 14.24
N GLN A 309 21.15 -3.62 15.23
CA GLN A 309 22.13 -4.61 15.70
C GLN A 309 21.44 -5.87 16.25
N ASP A 310 20.39 -5.71 17.06
CA ASP A 310 19.58 -6.82 17.57
C ASP A 310 18.97 -7.66 16.45
N TYR A 311 18.55 -7.01 15.35
CA TYR A 311 18.05 -7.72 14.17
C TYR A 311 19.11 -8.53 13.47
N VAL A 312 20.28 -7.94 13.23
CA VAL A 312 21.39 -8.60 12.55
C VAL A 312 21.89 -9.80 13.36
N GLU A 313 21.99 -9.69 14.68
CA GLU A 313 22.40 -10.79 15.56
C GLU A 313 21.45 -11.99 15.52
N GLN A 314 20.14 -11.76 15.33
CA GLN A 314 19.13 -12.80 15.45
C GLN A 314 18.76 -13.46 14.11
N TYR A 315 18.70 -12.68 13.02
CA TYR A 315 18.15 -13.15 11.74
C TYR A 315 19.14 -13.12 10.57
N CYS A 316 20.23 -12.35 10.66
CA CYS A 316 21.19 -12.29 9.56
C CYS A 316 22.33 -13.28 9.75
N SER A 317 22.69 -13.97 8.65
CA SER A 317 23.95 -14.70 8.58
C SER A 317 25.14 -13.71 8.69
N PRO A 318 26.25 -14.10 9.33
CA PRO A 318 27.40 -13.21 9.62
C PRO A 318 28.07 -12.60 8.38
N GLN A 319 27.77 -13.10 7.18
CA GLN A 319 28.30 -12.61 5.89
C GLN A 319 27.39 -11.60 5.16
N SER A 320 26.29 -11.15 5.77
CA SER A 320 25.38 -10.18 5.14
C SER A 320 26.02 -8.79 5.05
N LYS A 321 25.75 -8.05 3.96
CA LYS A 321 26.23 -6.68 3.74
C LYS A 321 25.78 -5.68 4.85
N LEU A 322 24.76 -6.06 5.61
CA LEU A 322 24.24 -5.32 6.76
C LEU A 322 25.23 -5.24 7.91
N SER A 323 26.08 -6.25 8.13
CA SER A 323 27.09 -6.22 9.21
C SER A 323 28.22 -5.23 8.90
N SER A 324 28.66 -5.16 7.64
CA SER A 324 29.62 -4.15 7.18
C SER A 324 29.08 -2.73 7.25
N PHE A 325 27.76 -2.55 7.06
CA PHE A 325 27.11 -1.25 7.17
C PHE A 325 27.06 -0.72 8.60
N LEU A 326 26.74 -1.57 9.58
CA LEU A 326 26.75 -1.20 11.01
C LEU A 326 28.13 -0.69 11.47
N GLN A 327 29.22 -1.26 10.93
CA GLN A 327 30.59 -0.80 11.18
C GLN A 327 30.86 0.61 10.61
N GLY A 328 30.18 1.00 9.53
CA GLY A 328 30.32 2.31 8.89
C GLY A 328 29.50 3.44 9.54
N ILE A 329 28.35 3.12 10.14
CA ILE A 329 27.48 4.13 10.81
C ILE A 329 27.97 4.51 12.21
N ALA A 330 28.53 3.53 12.94
CA ALA A 330 28.95 3.71 14.34
C ALA A 330 29.74 5.01 14.62
N PRO A 331 30.67 5.48 13.76
CA PRO A 331 31.39 6.74 13.99
C PRO A 331 30.61 8.02 13.62
N GLU A 332 29.65 7.98 12.69
CA GLU A 332 28.95 9.20 12.21
C GLU A 332 27.89 9.72 13.21
N LEU A 333 27.23 8.84 13.97
CA LEU A 333 26.23 9.23 14.98
C LEU A 333 26.86 9.65 16.32
N ALA A 334 28.09 9.21 16.62
CA ALA A 334 28.81 9.62 17.83
C ALA A 334 29.13 11.13 17.84
N LEU A 335 29.24 11.75 16.67
CA LEU A 335 29.44 13.20 16.50
C LEU A 335 28.12 14.01 16.58
N GLY A 336 26.97 13.38 16.33
CA GLY A 336 25.65 14.03 16.34
C GLY A 336 25.05 14.20 17.74
N SER A 337 25.47 13.40 18.73
CA SER A 337 24.89 13.38 20.08
C SER A 337 25.40 14.47 21.04
N GLN A 338 26.32 15.37 20.62
CA GLN A 338 26.85 16.44 21.47
C GLN A 338 26.20 17.82 21.30
N ARG A 339 25.14 17.98 20.50
CA ARG A 339 24.37 19.24 20.49
C ARG A 339 23.26 19.22 21.53
N SER A 340 23.63 19.45 22.78
CA SER A 340 22.71 19.91 23.82
C SER A 340 22.11 21.29 23.45
N PRO A 341 20.85 21.58 23.83
CA PRO A 341 20.19 22.84 23.49
C PRO A 341 20.86 24.00 24.25
N GLN A 342 21.61 24.85 23.54
CA GLN A 342 22.00 26.14 24.09
C GLN A 342 20.74 27.01 24.17
N GLY A 343 20.35 27.37 25.40
CA GLY A 343 19.25 28.29 25.66
C GLY A 343 19.43 29.65 24.97
N PRO A 344 18.36 30.45 24.86
CA PRO A 344 18.38 31.66 24.06
C PRO A 344 19.43 32.66 24.58
N ARG A 345 20.36 33.04 23.69
CA ARG A 345 21.32 34.13 23.92
C ARG A 345 20.54 35.43 24.12
N LYS A 346 20.59 36.00 25.33
CA LYS A 346 20.12 37.35 25.63
C LYS A 346 20.90 38.35 24.76
N THR A 347 20.20 39.09 23.91
CA THR A 347 20.74 40.27 23.22
C THR A 347 20.79 41.45 24.20
N PRO A 348 21.81 42.32 24.13
CA PRO A 348 21.87 43.52 24.96
C PRO A 348 20.89 44.60 24.44
N PRO A 349 20.36 45.47 25.32
CA PRO A 349 19.33 46.43 24.95
C PRO A 349 19.91 47.55 24.07
N SER A 350 19.42 47.68 22.84
CA SER A 350 19.69 48.81 21.97
C SER A 350 18.84 50.01 22.38
N SER A 351 19.46 50.98 23.05
CA SER A 351 18.86 52.28 23.37
C SER A 351 18.92 53.21 22.16
N ARG A 352 17.88 53.22 21.32
CA ARG A 352 17.59 54.35 20.42
C ARG A 352 16.07 54.56 20.33
N LYS A 353 15.59 55.62 21.00
CA LYS A 353 14.22 56.12 20.83
C LYS A 353 14.05 56.66 19.39
N PRO A 354 12.91 56.41 18.71
CA PRO A 354 12.62 57.02 17.44
C PRO A 354 12.33 58.52 17.60
N ARG A 355 12.90 59.34 16.70
CA ARG A 355 12.67 60.78 16.60
C ARG A 355 11.35 61.02 15.84
N PRO A 356 10.46 61.91 16.29
CA PRO A 356 9.19 62.16 15.60
C PRO A 356 9.40 62.92 14.27
N PRO A 357 8.48 62.77 13.31
CA PRO A 357 8.61 63.36 11.98
C PRO A 357 8.43 64.89 12.01
N ASN A 358 9.30 65.55 11.25
CA ASN A 358 9.38 66.99 11.08
C ASN A 358 8.19 67.50 10.23
N LYS A 359 7.28 68.27 10.83
CA LYS A 359 6.27 69.03 10.07
C LYS A 359 6.94 70.27 9.51
N GLY A 360 7.24 70.25 8.22
CA GLY A 360 7.67 71.43 7.47
C GLY A 360 6.45 72.22 7.02
N ASP A 361 6.30 73.42 7.58
CA ASP A 361 5.50 74.51 7.03
C ASP A 361 6.05 74.93 5.65
N GLY A 362 5.16 75.11 4.69
CA GLY A 362 5.50 75.52 3.32
C GLY A 362 4.30 76.17 2.64
N ASN A 363 4.10 77.44 2.95
CA ASN A 363 3.07 78.35 2.50
C ASN A 363 3.31 78.82 1.05
N LYS A 364 2.22 79.05 0.29
CA LYS A 364 2.07 79.93 -0.91
C LYS A 364 2.92 79.54 -2.14
N LYS A 365 2.39 79.50 -3.36
CA LYS A 365 1.52 80.47 -4.05
C LYS A 365 0.91 79.80 -5.28
#